data_AF-A0AAD5XLX7-F1
#
_entry.id   AF-A0AAD5XLX7-F1
#
_cell.length_a   1.000
_cell.length_b   1.000
_cell.length_c   1.000
_cell.angle_alpha   90.00
_cell.angle_beta   90.00
_cell.angle_gamma   90.00
#
_symmetry.space_group_name_H-M   'P 1'
#
loop_
_entity.id
_entity.type
_entity.pdbx_description
1 polymer ?
#
loop_
_entity_poly.entity_id
_entity_poly.type
_entity_poly.pdbx_seq_one_letter_code
_entity_poly.pdbx_strand_id
1 'polypeptide(L)'
;MTISAEESFLQANLSSSYIYFPEIAALAAVDLINKNPSILPGITITVKRFSDCGPWYPAALETYFGASGGWAASLMFQDIYENNPDVIGVIGNEYSTTTLAIAEELSLVEIPYCSATSASPRLSDKKKYPYFWRTITALGIGDHICQVLLTWNVQRVAIIYQRDDDMGAQS
;
A
#
# COMPACT_ATOMS: atom_id res chain seq x y z
N MET A 1 11.18 1.35 22.54
CA MET A 1 9.95 2.16 22.63
C MET A 1 8.79 1.19 22.59
N THR A 2 8.13 0.97 23.72
CA THR A 2 7.06 -0.02 23.86
C THR A 2 5.77 0.62 23.35
N ILE A 3 5.26 0.17 22.22
CA ILE A 3 3.94 0.61 21.74
C ILE A 3 2.92 0.03 22.72
N SER A 4 2.14 0.88 23.39
CA SER A 4 1.15 0.43 24.36
C SER A 4 -0.01 -0.25 23.63
N ALA A 5 -0.56 -1.31 24.22
CA ALA A 5 -1.69 -2.03 23.63
C ALA A 5 -2.93 -1.14 23.41
N GLU A 6 -3.04 -0.02 24.13
CA GLU A 6 -4.18 0.90 24.01
C GLU A 6 -4.16 1.72 22.71
N GLU A 7 -2.98 2.12 22.20
CA GLU A 7 -2.89 2.79 20.88
C GLU A 7 -3.23 1.83 19.74
N SER A 8 -2.96 0.53 19.91
CA SER A 8 -3.31 -0.50 18.92
C SER A 8 -4.82 -0.74 18.81
N PHE A 9 -5.57 -0.57 19.91
CA PHE A 9 -7.01 -0.80 19.94
C PHE A 9 -7.81 0.36 19.33
N LEU A 10 -7.34 1.60 19.42
CA LEU A 10 -8.00 2.76 18.79
C LEU A 10 -7.80 2.78 17.27
N GLN A 11 -6.67 2.29 16.75
CA GLN A 11 -6.43 2.15 15.31
C GLN A 11 -7.18 0.96 14.68
N ALA A 12 -7.56 -0.05 15.47
CA ALA A 12 -8.28 -1.23 14.97
C ALA A 12 -9.70 -0.93 14.45
N ASN A 13 -10.31 0.19 14.86
CA ASN A 13 -11.62 0.63 14.37
C ASN A 13 -11.57 1.56 13.14
N LEU A 14 -10.37 1.94 12.69
CA LEU A 14 -10.16 3.01 11.70
C LEU A 14 -9.34 2.58 10.48
N SER A 15 -8.88 1.33 10.42
CA SER A 15 -8.18 0.80 9.24
C SER A 15 -9.17 0.22 8.25
N SER A 16 -9.02 0.57 6.97
CA SER A 16 -9.53 -0.28 5.90
C SER A 16 -9.03 -1.70 6.18
N SER A 17 -9.92 -2.65 6.46
CA SER A 17 -9.53 -3.98 6.94
C SER A 17 -8.56 -4.70 5.99
N TYR A 18 -8.54 -4.31 4.71
CA TYR A 18 -7.63 -4.84 3.71
C TYR A 18 -6.16 -4.38 3.87
N ILE A 19 -5.88 -3.23 4.51
CA ILE A 19 -4.51 -2.72 4.72
C ILE A 19 -3.90 -3.18 6.06
N TYR A 20 -4.75 -3.60 7.00
CA TYR A 20 -4.35 -4.05 8.34
C TYR A 20 -3.40 -5.26 8.29
N PHE A 21 -3.77 -6.32 7.56
CA PHE A 21 -2.94 -7.53 7.53
C PHE A 21 -1.57 -7.30 6.88
N PRO A 22 -1.46 -6.61 5.73
CA PRO A 22 -0.17 -6.23 5.18
C PRO A 22 0.72 -5.41 6.13
N GLU A 23 0.14 -4.43 6.85
CA GLU A 23 0.90 -3.59 7.79
C GLU A 23 1.46 -4.43 8.95
N ILE A 24 0.61 -5.25 9.59
CA ILE A 24 1.04 -6.13 10.69
C ILE A 24 2.09 -7.15 10.21
N ALA A 25 1.95 -7.68 9.00
CA ALA A 25 2.93 -8.59 8.42
C ALA A 25 4.30 -7.89 8.21
N ALA A 26 4.31 -6.64 7.75
CA ALA A 26 5.54 -5.87 7.59
C ALA A 26 6.22 -5.59 8.94
N LEU A 27 5.45 -5.20 9.96
CA LEU A 27 5.96 -4.98 11.31
C LEU A 27 6.53 -6.27 11.92
N ALA A 28 5.85 -7.40 11.74
CA ALA A 28 6.33 -8.70 12.19
C ALA A 28 7.64 -9.10 11.48
N ALA A 29 7.75 -8.85 10.18
CA ALA A 29 8.98 -9.12 9.42
C ALA A 29 10.16 -8.30 9.96
N VAL A 30 9.96 -7.01 10.22
CA VAL A 30 10.98 -6.15 10.84
C VAL A 30 11.42 -6.69 12.20
N ASP A 31 10.47 -7.08 13.05
CA ASP A 31 10.75 -7.59 14.38
C ASP A 31 11.52 -8.93 14.34
N LEU A 32 11.18 -9.82 13.40
CA LEU A 32 11.90 -11.07 13.16
C LEU A 32 13.32 -10.84 12.68
N ILE A 33 13.54 -9.88 11.77
CA ILE A 33 14.87 -9.52 11.27
C ILE A 33 15.72 -8.99 12.42
N ASN A 34 15.22 -7.98 13.15
CA ASN A 34 15.96 -7.34 14.25
C ASN A 34 16.30 -8.32 15.39
N LYS A 35 15.50 -9.37 15.61
CA LYS A 35 15.75 -10.40 16.62
C LYS A 35 16.73 -11.48 16.16
N ASN A 36 17.03 -11.57 14.87
CA ASN A 36 17.91 -12.59 14.32
C ASN A 36 19.29 -12.02 13.99
N PRO A 37 20.33 -12.27 14.82
CA PRO A 37 21.67 -11.72 14.58
C PRO A 37 22.36 -12.26 13.32
N SER A 38 21.80 -13.29 12.67
CA SER A 38 22.33 -13.82 11.40
C SER A 38 21.81 -13.07 10.17
N ILE A 39 20.74 -12.28 10.31
CA ILE A 39 20.13 -11.51 9.22
C ILE A 39 20.44 -10.04 9.48
N LEU A 40 21.16 -9.39 8.54
CA LEU A 40 21.63 -7.99 8.69
C LEU A 40 22.41 -7.75 10.00
N PRO A 41 23.55 -8.44 10.22
CA PRO A 41 24.30 -8.35 11.47
C PRO A 41 24.77 -6.91 11.74
N GLY A 42 24.51 -6.41 12.95
CA GLY A 42 24.89 -5.05 13.37
C GLY A 42 23.99 -3.94 12.84
N ILE A 43 22.90 -4.28 12.14
CA ILE A 43 21.91 -3.34 11.61
C ILE A 43 20.60 -3.54 12.36
N THR A 44 19.97 -2.45 12.79
CA THR A 44 18.63 -2.44 13.35
C THR A 44 17.72 -1.64 12.45
N ILE A 45 16.65 -2.26 11.97
CA ILE A 45 15.60 -1.59 11.20
C ILE A 45 14.67 -0.85 12.15
N THR A 46 14.46 0.44 11.92
CA THR A 46 13.45 1.26 12.61
C THR A 46 12.28 1.54 11.68
N VAL A 47 11.09 1.77 12.24
CA VAL A 47 9.87 2.03 11.47
C VAL A 47 9.34 3.41 11.86
N LYS A 48 9.10 4.25 10.84
CA LYS A 48 8.33 5.49 10.94
C LYS A 48 7.01 5.30 10.20
N ARG A 49 5.90 5.77 10.78
CA ARG A 49 4.56 5.65 10.19
C ARG A 49 4.14 6.98 9.61
N PHE A 50 3.59 6.93 8.40
CA PHE A 50 3.08 8.08 7.65
C PHE A 50 1.66 7.77 7.17
N SER A 51 0.87 8.81 6.88
CA SER A 51 -0.52 8.67 6.42
C SER A 51 -0.71 9.37 5.07
N ASP A 52 -1.23 8.64 4.10
CA ASP A 52 -1.64 9.14 2.77
C ASP A 52 -3.05 9.76 2.78
N CYS A 53 -3.74 9.72 3.92
CA CYS A 53 -5.11 10.21 4.11
C CYS A 53 -5.15 11.69 4.53
N GLY A 54 -3.98 12.28 4.82
CA GLY A 54 -3.86 13.63 5.35
C GLY A 54 -4.22 13.73 6.84
N PRO A 55 -4.42 14.95 7.37
CA PRO A 55 -4.80 15.16 8.76
C PRO A 55 -6.17 14.54 9.07
N TRP A 56 -6.29 13.88 10.22
CA TRP A 56 -7.57 13.33 10.68
C TRP A 56 -8.58 14.44 11.03
N TYR A 57 -9.85 14.24 10.67
CA TYR A 57 -10.98 15.08 11.06
C TYR A 57 -12.25 14.23 11.26
N PRO A 58 -13.24 14.66 12.08
CA PRO A 58 -14.39 13.82 12.46
C PRO A 58 -15.22 13.25 11.31
N ALA A 59 -15.40 14.01 10.23
CA ALA A 59 -16.17 13.59 9.06
C ALA A 59 -15.40 12.64 8.12
N ALA A 60 -14.09 12.44 8.32
CA ALA A 60 -13.25 11.67 7.42
C ALA A 60 -13.76 10.23 7.19
N LEU A 61 -14.40 9.63 8.19
CA LEU A 61 -14.97 8.28 8.07
C LEU A 61 -16.12 8.18 7.07
N GLU A 62 -16.87 9.26 6.90
CA GLU A 62 -18.03 9.31 6.01
C GLU A 62 -17.67 9.90 4.64
N THR A 63 -16.62 10.71 4.57
CA THR A 63 -16.24 11.47 3.37
C THR A 63 -14.98 10.95 2.67
N TYR A 64 -14.19 10.09 3.30
CA TYR A 64 -12.98 9.52 2.68
C TYR A 64 -13.31 8.23 1.93
N PHE A 65 -13.13 8.27 0.61
CA PHE A 65 -13.40 7.14 -0.28
C PHE A 65 -12.13 6.34 -0.63
N GLY A 66 -11.09 6.39 0.20
CA GLY A 66 -9.89 5.58 0.01
C GLY A 66 -8.87 6.13 -0.99
N ALA A 67 -9.29 6.90 -2.00
CA ALA A 67 -8.38 7.50 -2.98
C ALA A 67 -8.16 8.98 -2.69
N SER A 68 -7.03 9.33 -2.06
CA SER A 68 -6.71 10.72 -1.70
C SER A 68 -6.40 11.64 -2.90
N GLY A 69 -6.56 11.14 -4.14
CA GLY A 69 -6.41 11.93 -5.37
C GLY A 69 -5.00 12.48 -5.58
N GLY A 70 -4.02 12.00 -4.83
CA GLY A 70 -2.62 12.41 -4.89
C GLY A 70 -2.23 13.56 -3.95
N TRP A 71 -3.14 14.47 -3.56
CA TRP A 71 -2.76 15.63 -2.75
C TRP A 71 -2.20 15.26 -1.36
N ALA A 72 -2.92 14.41 -0.62
CA ALA A 72 -2.44 14.00 0.69
C ALA A 72 -1.22 13.06 0.60
N ALA A 73 -1.13 12.26 -0.47
CA ALA A 73 0.05 11.45 -0.76
C ALA A 73 1.29 12.31 -1.05
N SER A 74 1.14 13.41 -1.79
CA SER A 74 2.23 14.37 -2.03
C SER A 74 2.63 15.10 -0.75
N LEU A 75 1.71 15.43 0.17
CA LEU A 75 2.09 15.98 1.48
C LEU A 75 2.88 14.95 2.31
N MET A 76 2.46 13.69 2.27
CA MET A 76 3.17 12.58 2.91
C MET A 76 4.58 12.42 2.31
N PHE A 77 4.71 12.50 0.98
CA PHE A 77 6.01 12.49 0.29
C PHE A 77 6.92 13.61 0.80
N GLN A 78 6.43 14.84 0.88
CA GLN A 78 7.21 15.97 1.36
C GLN A 78 7.69 15.75 2.79
N ASP A 79 6.84 15.21 3.67
CA ASP A 79 7.25 14.90 5.04
C ASP A 79 8.32 13.79 5.11
N ILE A 80 8.20 12.76 4.28
CA ILE A 80 9.23 11.71 4.16
C ILE A 80 10.55 12.32 3.66
N TYR A 81 10.51 13.09 2.58
CA TYR A 81 11.71 13.57 1.89
C TYR A 81 12.41 14.72 2.62
N GLU A 82 11.66 15.72 3.09
CA GLU A 82 12.22 16.94 3.67
C GLU A 82 12.50 16.80 5.18
N ASN A 83 11.58 16.17 5.93
CA ASN A 83 11.66 16.11 7.40
C ASN A 83 12.24 14.80 7.92
N ASN A 84 12.31 13.76 7.10
CA ASN A 84 12.75 12.42 7.51
C ASN A 84 13.81 11.82 6.55
N PRO A 85 14.96 12.51 6.32
CA PRO A 85 15.97 12.09 5.36
C PRO A 85 16.66 10.75 5.69
N ASP A 86 16.42 10.20 6.88
CA ASP A 86 16.85 8.85 7.28
C ASP A 86 15.96 7.73 6.70
N VAL A 87 14.83 8.06 6.06
CA VAL A 87 13.98 7.09 5.37
C VAL A 87 14.59 6.75 4.01
N ILE A 88 15.11 5.53 3.90
CA ILE A 88 15.77 5.02 2.68
C ILE A 88 14.90 4.02 1.89
N GLY A 89 13.66 3.79 2.31
CA GLY A 89 12.74 2.87 1.65
C GLY A 89 11.35 2.89 2.28
N VAL A 90 10.34 2.59 1.48
CA VAL A 90 8.93 2.67 1.86
C VAL A 90 8.24 1.33 1.61
N ILE A 91 7.42 0.89 2.57
CA ILE A 91 6.46 -0.21 2.40
C ILE A 91 5.07 0.41 2.39
N GLY A 92 4.34 0.26 1.29
CA GLY A 92 3.03 0.87 1.06
C GLY A 92 1.86 -0.06 1.23
N ASN A 93 0.77 0.45 1.78
CA ASN A 93 -0.50 -0.26 1.93
C ASN A 93 -1.67 0.66 1.53
N GLU A 94 -1.64 1.17 0.31
CA GLU A 94 -2.64 2.13 -0.21
C GLU A 94 -3.39 1.57 -1.44
N TYR A 95 -4.42 2.31 -1.87
CA TYR A 95 -5.10 2.08 -3.15
C TYR A 95 -4.16 2.39 -4.33
N SER A 96 -4.35 1.70 -5.46
CA SER A 96 -3.54 1.91 -6.66
C SER A 96 -3.60 3.36 -7.15
N THR A 97 -4.76 4.03 -7.07
CA THR A 97 -4.89 5.47 -7.41
C THR A 97 -3.91 6.32 -6.61
N THR A 98 -3.83 6.09 -5.30
CA THR A 98 -2.95 6.85 -4.41
C THR A 98 -1.49 6.52 -4.69
N THR A 99 -1.17 5.23 -4.85
CA THR A 99 0.18 4.73 -5.14
C THR A 99 0.76 5.32 -6.41
N LEU A 100 -0.04 5.60 -7.46
CA LEU A 100 0.45 6.17 -8.71
C LEU A 100 1.17 7.51 -8.52
N ALA A 101 0.70 8.36 -7.61
CA ALA A 101 1.29 9.68 -7.35
C ALA A 101 2.61 9.54 -6.58
N ILE A 102 2.56 8.88 -5.42
CA ILE A 102 3.72 8.72 -4.54
C ILE A 102 4.83 7.86 -5.17
N ALA A 103 4.48 6.85 -6.00
CA ALA A 103 5.48 6.04 -6.70
C ALA A 103 6.25 6.85 -7.74
N GLU A 104 5.62 7.86 -8.36
CA GLU A 104 6.30 8.79 -9.27
C GLU A 104 7.26 9.68 -8.48
N GLU A 105 6.78 10.30 -7.40
CA GLU A 105 7.59 11.19 -6.54
C GLU A 105 8.79 10.46 -5.90
N LEU A 106 8.58 9.29 -5.30
CA LEU A 106 9.67 8.48 -4.71
C LEU A 106 10.66 7.99 -5.77
N SER A 107 10.19 7.72 -7.00
CA SER A 107 11.09 7.36 -8.11
C SER A 107 11.99 8.52 -8.54
N LEU A 108 11.53 9.77 -8.44
CA LEU A 108 12.33 10.95 -8.77
C LEU A 108 13.51 11.15 -7.80
N VAL A 109 13.33 10.76 -6.54
CA VAL A 109 14.35 10.86 -5.48
C VAL A 109 15.01 9.53 -5.14
N GLU A 110 14.79 8.51 -5.97
CA GLU A 110 15.43 7.19 -5.89
C GLU A 110 15.17 6.43 -4.58
N ILE A 111 14.05 6.70 -3.91
CA ILE A 111 13.63 5.96 -2.72
C ILE A 111 12.83 4.72 -3.16
N PRO A 112 13.30 3.48 -2.87
CA PRO A 112 12.58 2.27 -3.22
C PRO A 112 11.25 2.17 -2.46
N TYR A 113 10.19 1.84 -3.20
CA TYR A 113 8.85 1.74 -2.67
C TYR A 113 8.23 0.39 -3.01
N CYS A 114 7.91 -0.41 -1.99
CA CYS A 114 7.30 -1.73 -2.15
C CYS A 114 5.86 -1.75 -1.61
N SER A 115 4.86 -1.82 -2.48
CA SER A 115 3.46 -1.92 -2.06
C SER A 115 3.01 -3.36 -1.84
N ALA A 116 2.20 -3.60 -0.81
CA ALA A 116 1.57 -4.89 -0.57
C ALA A 116 0.13 -4.99 -1.11
N THR A 117 -0.46 -3.90 -1.58
CA THR A 117 -1.88 -3.82 -1.93
C THR A 117 -2.16 -3.30 -3.35
N SER A 118 -1.21 -2.58 -3.96
CA SER A 118 -1.45 -1.85 -5.21
C SER A 118 -1.20 -2.71 -6.46
N ALA A 119 -2.27 -3.25 -7.04
CA ALA A 119 -2.20 -4.21 -8.14
C ALA A 119 -2.44 -3.61 -9.54
N SER A 120 -2.64 -2.28 -9.68
CA SER A 120 -2.82 -1.66 -11.01
C SER A 120 -1.70 -2.04 -12.00
N PRO A 121 -2.03 -2.45 -13.24
CA PRO A 121 -1.05 -2.74 -14.27
C PRO A 121 -0.13 -1.55 -14.61
N ARG A 122 -0.63 -0.31 -14.46
CA ARG A 122 0.12 0.94 -14.76
C ARG A 122 1.40 1.07 -13.94
N LEU A 123 1.37 0.60 -12.69
CA LEU A 123 2.53 0.58 -11.79
C LEU A 123 3.65 -0.36 -12.26
N SER A 124 3.42 -1.17 -13.30
CA SER A 124 4.44 -2.04 -13.91
C SER A 124 5.30 -1.31 -14.94
N ASP A 125 4.95 -0.08 -15.35
CA ASP A 125 5.78 0.70 -16.27
C ASP A 125 7.06 1.16 -15.57
N LYS A 126 8.15 0.40 -15.76
CA LYS A 126 9.46 0.70 -15.19
C LYS A 126 10.15 1.93 -15.77
N LYS A 127 9.68 2.49 -16.88
CA LYS A 127 10.16 3.78 -17.37
C LYS A 127 9.60 4.92 -16.51
N LYS A 128 8.36 4.76 -16.03
CA LYS A 128 7.69 5.75 -15.18
C LYS A 128 7.94 5.52 -13.68
N TYR A 129 7.99 4.26 -13.25
CA TYR A 129 8.12 3.85 -11.86
C TYR A 129 9.34 2.93 -11.64
N PRO A 130 10.56 3.39 -11.92
CA PRO A 130 11.77 2.55 -11.83
C PRO A 130 12.01 1.99 -10.42
N TYR A 131 11.64 2.74 -9.37
CA TYR A 131 11.83 2.37 -7.96
C TYR A 131 10.57 1.80 -7.28
N PHE A 132 9.56 1.38 -8.05
CA PHE A 132 8.36 0.77 -7.49
C PHE A 132 8.38 -0.76 -7.57
N TRP A 133 8.10 -1.46 -6.47
CA TRP A 133 7.92 -2.90 -6.40
C TRP A 133 6.60 -3.23 -5.70
N ARG A 134 6.18 -4.50 -5.79
CA ARG A 134 5.03 -4.98 -5.05
C ARG A 134 5.12 -6.47 -4.75
N THR A 135 4.47 -6.89 -3.66
CA THR A 135 4.38 -8.30 -3.26
C THR A 135 3.13 -9.00 -3.80
N ILE A 136 2.14 -8.24 -4.26
CA ILE A 136 0.89 -8.77 -4.83
C ILE A 136 1.03 -9.08 -6.32
N THR A 137 0.42 -10.19 -6.75
CA THR A 137 0.39 -10.62 -8.16
C THR A 137 -0.60 -9.78 -8.97
N ALA A 138 -0.19 -9.30 -10.14
CA ALA A 138 -1.07 -8.55 -11.05
C ALA A 138 -1.53 -9.34 -12.29
N LEU A 139 -1.13 -10.61 -12.42
CA LEU A 139 -1.40 -11.44 -13.60
C LEU A 139 -2.03 -12.79 -13.20
N GLY A 140 -2.83 -13.38 -14.09
CA GLY A 140 -3.40 -14.73 -13.95
C GLY A 140 -4.81 -14.82 -13.35
N ILE A 141 -5.35 -13.73 -12.78
CA ILE A 141 -6.72 -13.73 -12.22
C ILE A 141 -7.78 -14.05 -13.29
N GLY A 142 -7.60 -13.53 -14.51
CA GLY A 142 -8.50 -13.80 -15.63
C GLY A 142 -8.60 -15.28 -15.99
N ASP A 143 -7.48 -16.01 -15.93
CA ASP A 143 -7.45 -17.45 -16.24
C ASP A 143 -8.21 -18.25 -15.19
N HIS A 144 -8.07 -17.89 -13.90
CA HIS A 144 -8.82 -18.51 -12.82
C HIS A 144 -10.33 -18.27 -12.96
N ILE A 145 -10.74 -17.03 -13.29
CA ILE A 145 -12.15 -16.70 -13.53
C ILE A 145 -12.67 -17.52 -14.72
N CYS A 146 -11.90 -17.61 -15.81
CA CYS A 146 -12.27 -18.41 -16.98
C CYS A 146 -12.53 -19.88 -16.60
N GLN A 147 -11.63 -20.50 -15.81
CA GLN A 147 -11.80 -21.88 -15.35
C GLN A 147 -13.08 -22.08 -14.53
N VAL A 148 -13.44 -21.13 -13.65
CA VAL A 148 -14.68 -21.18 -12.89
C VAL A 148 -15.91 -21.11 -13.81
N LEU A 149 -15.93 -20.17 -14.75
CA LEU A 149 -17.04 -20.00 -15.69
C LEU A 149 -17.26 -21.24 -16.57
N LEU A 150 -16.17 -21.87 -17.03
CA LEU A 150 -16.21 -23.12 -17.79
C LEU A 150 -16.71 -24.29 -16.94
N THR A 151 -16.19 -24.44 -15.71
CA THR A 151 -16.54 -25.53 -14.80
C THR A 151 -18.03 -25.50 -14.43
N TRP A 152 -18.58 -24.30 -14.24
CA TRP A 152 -19.99 -24.10 -13.87
C TRP A 152 -20.93 -24.03 -15.07
N ASN A 153 -20.41 -24.11 -16.30
CA ASN A 153 -21.18 -23.98 -17.55
C ASN A 153 -22.06 -22.71 -17.57
N VAL A 154 -21.49 -21.59 -17.09
CA VAL A 154 -22.23 -20.33 -16.93
C VAL A 154 -22.41 -19.64 -18.28
N GLN A 155 -23.64 -19.22 -18.59
CA GLN A 155 -23.95 -18.51 -19.84
C GLN A 155 -24.05 -16.99 -19.67
N ARG A 156 -24.32 -16.49 -18.45
CA ARG A 156 -24.50 -15.07 -18.14
C ARG A 156 -23.96 -14.77 -16.75
N VAL A 157 -23.23 -13.67 -16.61
CA VAL A 157 -22.73 -13.15 -15.33
C VAL A 157 -22.99 -11.65 -15.23
N ALA A 158 -23.04 -11.15 -14.00
CA ALA A 158 -22.93 -9.73 -13.70
C ALA A 158 -21.55 -9.46 -13.11
N ILE A 159 -20.94 -8.33 -13.48
CA ILE A 159 -19.67 -7.87 -12.91
C ILE A 159 -19.97 -6.64 -12.05
N ILE A 160 -19.55 -6.70 -10.79
CA ILE A 160 -19.53 -5.56 -9.88
C ILE A 160 -18.08 -5.07 -9.85
N TYR A 161 -17.87 -3.79 -10.12
CA TYR A 161 -16.55 -3.17 -10.09
C TYR A 161 -16.61 -1.88 -9.27
N GLN A 162 -15.45 -1.49 -8.75
CA GLN A 162 -15.26 -0.29 -7.94
C GLN A 162 -14.67 0.83 -8.81
N ARG A 163 -15.20 2.06 -8.72
CA ARG A 163 -14.70 3.22 -9.50
C ARG A 163 -13.75 4.12 -8.73
N ASP A 164 -13.59 3.88 -7.44
CA ASP A 164 -12.76 4.65 -6.52
C ASP A 164 -11.28 4.26 -6.57
N ASP A 165 -10.91 3.16 -7.25
CA ASP A 165 -9.52 2.79 -7.50
C ASP A 165 -9.15 2.73 -8.98
N ASP A 166 -7.88 3.02 -9.28
CA ASP A 166 -7.31 3.01 -10.62
C ASP A 166 -7.46 1.64 -11.29
N MET A 167 -7.51 0.55 -10.51
CA MET A 167 -7.79 -0.79 -11.05
C MET A 167 -9.17 -0.89 -11.71
N GLY A 168 -10.21 -0.33 -11.09
CA GLY A 168 -11.56 -0.40 -11.63
C GLY A 168 -11.91 0.80 -12.52
N ALA A 169 -11.14 1.88 -12.50
CA ALA A 169 -11.22 2.92 -13.54
C ALA A 169 -10.73 2.43 -14.92
N GLN A 170 -9.96 1.32 -14.97
CA GLN A 170 -9.44 0.71 -16.19
C GLN A 170 -10.36 -0.37 -16.79
N SER A 171 -11.46 -0.74 -16.14
CA SER A 171 -12.37 -1.81 -16.58
C SER A 171 -13.46 -1.34 -17.53
#